data_AF-A0A3B8HM75-F1
#
_entry.id   AF-A0A3B8HM75-F1
#
_cell.length_a   1.000
_cell.length_b   1.000
_cell.length_c   1.000
_cell.angle_alpha   90.00
_cell.angle_beta   90.00
_cell.angle_gamma   90.00
#
_symmetry.space_group_name_H-M   'P 1'
#
loop_
_entity.id
_entity.type
_entity.pdbx_description
1 polymer ?
#
loop_
_entity_poly.entity_id
_entity_poly.type
_entity_poly.pdbx_seq_one_letter_code
_entity_poly.pdbx_strand_id
1 'polypeptide(L)' 'MATAQIPVKAREQIRQLQLERLQVSLNRAYLHVEFYRQRMDELGILPEEVGTFETLRRFPFTTSRDLSEHYPYGL' A
#
# COMPACT_ATOMS: atom_id res chain seq x y z
N MET A 1 16.62 -15.97 11.94
CA MET A 1 15.45 -15.37 11.24
C MET A 1 14.34 -15.23 12.25
N ALA A 2 13.92 -14.00 12.58
CA ALA A 2 12.85 -13.78 13.54
C ALA A 2 11.52 -14.22 12.92
N THR A 3 11.03 -15.40 13.28
CA THR A 3 9.64 -15.78 13.06
C THR A 3 8.78 -14.76 13.80
N ALA A 4 8.09 -13.91 13.06
CA ALA A 4 7.08 -13.03 13.62
C ALA A 4 5.98 -13.91 14.21
N GLN A 5 6.07 -14.19 15.51
CA GLN A 5 4.98 -14.77 16.28
C GLN A 5 3.78 -13.84 16.06
N ILE A 6 2.78 -14.24 15.29
CA ILE A 6 1.53 -13.49 15.22
C ILE A 6 0.85 -13.78 16.56
N PRO A 7 0.81 -12.84 17.52
CA PRO A 7 0.10 -13.07 18.76
C PRO A 7 -1.36 -13.35 18.41
N VAL A 8 -1.98 -14.34 19.07
CA VAL A 8 -3.42 -14.61 18.95
C VAL A 8 -4.17 -13.42 19.53
N LYS A 9 -4.33 -12.38 18.70
CA LYS A 9 -5.07 -11.17 18.97
C LYS A 9 -6.51 -11.36 18.48
N ALA A 10 -7.45 -10.64 19.09
CA ALA A 10 -8.81 -10.61 18.58
C ALA A 10 -8.79 -10.13 17.12
N ARG A 11 -9.68 -10.66 16.27
CA ARG A 11 -9.72 -10.30 14.83
C ARG A 11 -9.74 -8.79 14.59
N GLU A 12 -10.43 -8.05 15.45
CA GLU A 12 -10.51 -6.59 15.38
C GLU A 12 -9.15 -5.91 15.60
N GLN A 13 -8.37 -6.39 16.56
CA GLN A 13 -7.03 -5.86 16.82
C GLN A 13 -6.06 -6.14 15.66
N ILE A 14 -6.20 -7.30 15.00
CA ILE A 14 -5.42 -7.63 13.80
C ILE A 14 -5.82 -6.73 12.64
N ARG A 15 -7.13 -6.51 12.46
CA ARG A 15 -7.68 -5.66 11.41
C ARG A 15 -7.19 -4.22 11.54
N GLN A 16 -7.21 -3.67 12.75
CA GLN A 16 -6.71 -2.33 13.03
C GLN A 16 -5.21 -2.22 12.73
N LEU A 17 -4.40 -3.20 13.19
CA LEU A 17 -2.96 -3.23 12.91
C LEU A 17 -2.65 -3.33 11.41
N GLN A 18 -3.46 -4.11 10.67
CA GLN A 18 -3.32 -4.23 9.21
C GLN A 18 -3.62 -2.89 8.51
N LEU A 19 -4.64 -2.17 8.96
CA LEU A 19 -5.00 -0.86 8.41
C LEU A 19 -3.89 0.18 8.64
N GLU A 20 -3.36 0.25 9.86
CA GLU A 20 -2.24 1.15 10.19
C GLU A 20 -1.01 0.86 9.34
N ARG A 21 -0.64 -0.41 9.20
CA ARG A 21 0.51 -0.81 8.36
C ARG A 21 0.27 -0.51 6.88
N LEU A 22 -0.95 -0.72 6.40
CA LEU A 22 -1.33 -0.39 5.03
C LEU A 22 -1.16 1.10 4.76
N GLN A 23 -1.65 1.97 5.65
CA GLN A 23 -1.48 3.42 5.52
C GLN A 23 -0.01 3.82 5.46
N VAL A 24 0.84 3.25 6.31
CA VAL A 24 2.30 3.50 6.29
C VAL A 24 2.92 3.05 4.97
N SER A 25 2.55 1.87 4.46
CA SER A 25 3.06 1.36 3.19
C SER A 25 2.64 2.22 2.00
N LEU A 26 1.39 2.67 1.95
CA LEU A 26 0.88 3.54 0.89
C LEU A 26 1.55 4.91 0.91
N ASN A 27 1.70 5.52 2.10
CA ASN A 27 2.43 6.78 2.24
C ASN A 27 3.88 6.65 1.77
N ARG A 28 4.57 5.58 2.16
CA ARG A 28 5.95 5.33 1.72
C ARG A 28 6.03 5.18 0.20
N ALA A 29 5.13 4.42 -0.40
CA ALA A 29 5.10 4.23 -1.86
C ALA A 29 4.86 5.55 -2.59
N TYR A 30 3.88 6.34 -2.13
CA TYR A 30 3.55 7.65 -2.70
C TYR A 30 4.71 8.66 -2.59
N LEU A 31 5.41 8.69 -1.45
CA LEU A 31 6.49 9.66 -1.22
C LEU A 31 7.79 9.31 -1.94
N HIS A 32 8.11 8.02 -2.09
CA HIS A 32 9.43 7.58 -2.54
C HIS A 32 9.47 7.01 -3.95
N VAL A 33 8.33 6.66 -4.54
CA VAL A 33 8.28 6.02 -5.86
C VAL A 33 7.37 6.83 -6.76
N GLU A 34 7.96 7.48 -7.76
CA GLU A 34 7.25 8.37 -8.67
C GLU A 34 6.11 7.69 -9.42
N PHE A 35 6.29 6.42 -9.82
CA PHE A 35 5.24 5.64 -10.46
C PHE A 35 3.96 5.54 -9.61
N TYR A 36 4.09 5.25 -8.32
CA TYR A 36 2.94 5.15 -7.43
C TYR A 36 2.32 6.52 -7.15
N ARG A 37 3.14 7.56 -7.04
CA ARG A 37 2.66 8.95 -6.91
C ARG A 37 1.78 9.34 -8.09
N GLN A 38 2.28 9.19 -9.32
CA GLN A 38 1.55 9.53 -10.54
C GLN A 38 0.23 8.76 -10.65
N ARG A 39 0.25 7.44 -10.40
CA ARG A 39 -0.95 6.59 -10.42
C ARG A 39 -2.02 7.00 -9.40
N MET A 40 -1.60 7.43 -8.22
CA MET A 40 -2.52 7.90 -7.18
C MET A 40 -3.06 9.31 -7.49
N ASP A 41 -2.22 10.20 -8.00
CA ASP A 41 -2.60 11.56 -8.41
C ASP A 41 -3.60 11.54 -9.58
N GLU A 42 -3.39 10.67 -10.58
CA GLU A 42 -4.30 10.47 -11.72
C GLU A 42 -5.71 10.06 -11.27
N LEU A 43 -5.82 9.33 -10.16
CA LEU A 43 -7.08 8.90 -9.57
C LEU A 43 -7.62 9.88 -8.53
N GLY A 44 -6.86 10.93 -8.19
CA GLY A 44 -7.19 11.90 -7.15
C GLY A 44 -7.33 11.28 -5.77
N ILE A 45 -6.50 10.29 -5.44
CA ILE A 45 -6.53 9.57 -4.16
C ILE A 45 -5.28 9.90 -3.37
N LEU A 46 -5.44 10.38 -2.14
CA LEU A 46 -4.32 10.56 -1.22
C LEU A 46 -4.21 9.35 -0.27
N PRO A 47 -2.98 8.89 0.06
CA PRO A 47 -2.79 7.80 1.02
C PRO A 47 -3.44 8.05 2.39
N GLU A 48 -3.56 9.32 2.79
CA GLU A 48 -4.17 9.76 4.04
C GLU A 48 -5.69 9.51 4.10
N GLU A 49 -6.35 9.40 2.95
CA GLU A 49 -7.81 9.17 2.87
C GLU A 49 -8.20 7.69 3.08
N VAL A 50 -7.23 6.80 3.23
CA VAL A 50 -7.46 5.36 3.43
C VAL A 50 -7.85 5.07 4.88
N GLY A 51 -9.10 5.37 5.24
CA GLY A 51 -9.66 5.08 6.56
C GLY A 51 -10.23 3.67 6.71
N THR A 52 -10.45 2.94 5.61
CA THR A 52 -11.02 1.59 5.64
C THR A 52 -10.43 0.69 4.54
N PHE A 53 -10.61 -0.63 4.69
CA PHE A 53 -10.24 -1.60 3.66
C PHE A 53 -11.08 -1.50 2.39
N GLU A 54 -12.26 -0.86 2.43
CA GLU A 54 -13.07 -0.68 1.22
C GLU A 54 -12.45 0.36 0.30
N THR A 55 -11.83 1.41 0.85
CA THR A 55 -11.10 2.43 0.09
C THR A 55 -9.96 1.82 -0.72
N LEU A 56 -9.37 0.71 -0.26
CA LEU A 56 -8.30 0.00 -0.98
C LEU A 56 -8.73 -0.46 -2.38
N ARG A 57 -10.03 -0.72 -2.60
CA ARG A 57 -10.55 -1.12 -3.92
C ARG A 57 -10.43 -0.03 -4.98
N ARG A 58 -10.23 1.23 -4.58
CA ARG A 58 -10.02 2.35 -5.49
C ARG A 58 -8.58 2.45 -5.97
N PHE A 59 -7.63 1.74 -5.33
CA PHE A 59 -6.23 1.77 -5.72
C PHE A 59 -6.01 0.91 -6.96
N PRO A 60 -5.12 1.34 -7.87
CA PRO A 60 -4.79 0.57 -9.06
C PRO A 60 -3.94 -0.63 -8.68
N PHE A 61 -4.07 -1.71 -9.45
CA PHE A 61 -3.15 -2.84 -9.35
C PHE A 61 -1.84 -2.54 -10.06
N THR A 62 -0.73 -3.01 -9.48
CA THR A 62 0.55 -3.08 -10.18
C THR A 62 0.61 -4.39 -10.96
N THR A 63 0.94 -4.30 -12.26
CA THR A 63 1.03 -5.44 -13.17
C THR A 63 2.48 -5.80 -13.47
N SER A 64 2.71 -7.00 -14.01
CA SER A 64 4.04 -7.41 -14.48
C SER A 64 4.60 -6.49 -15.57
N ARG A 65 3.72 -5.82 -16.33
CA ARG A 65 4.11 -4.87 -17.37
C ARG A 65 4.70 -3.61 -16.75
N ASP A 66 4.07 -3.09 -15.69
CA ASP A 66 4.57 -1.92 -14.97
C ASP A 66 6.01 -2.16 -14.46
N LEU A 67 6.31 -3.37 -13.96
CA LEU A 67 7.67 -3.74 -13.54
C LEU A 67 8.67 -3.77 -14.71
N SER A 68 8.24 -4.26 -15.87
CA SER A 68 9.11 -4.38 -17.04
C SER A 68 9.44 -3.00 -17.64
N GLU A 69 8.46 -2.08 -17.65
CA GLU A 69 8.61 -0.71 -18.15
C GLU A 69 9.54 0.15 -17.27
N HIS A 70 9.64 -0.18 -15.97
CA HIS A 70 10.46 0.53 -15.00
C HIS A 70 11.74 -0.22 -14.61
N TYR A 71 12.13 -1.26 -15.35
CA TYR A 71 13.38 -1.98 -15.11
C TYR A 71 14.61 -1.07 -15.34
N PRO A 72 15.73 -1.23 -14.62
CA PRO A 72 15.99 -2.17 -13.52
C PRO A 72 15.59 -1.71 -12.11
N TYR A 73 15.45 -0.40 -11.88
CA TYR A 73 15.30 0.19 -10.54
C TYR A 73 14.28 1.34 -10.48
N GLY A 74 13.40 1.46 -11.46
CA GLY A 74 12.40 2.55 -11.57
C GLY A 74 11.17 2.37 -10.69
N LEU A 75 11.12 1.33 -9.84
CA LEU A 75 10.10 1.07 -8.84
C LEU A 75 10.72 0.86 -7.45
#